data_AF-A0AAD0V9X0-F1
#
_entry.id   AF-A0AAD0V9X0-F1
#
_cell.length_a   1.000
_cell.length_b   1.000
_cell.length_c   1.000
_cell.angle_alpha   90.00
_cell.angle_beta   90.00
_cell.angle_gamma   90.00
#
_symmetry.space_group_name_H-M   'P 1'
#
loop_
_entity.id
_entity.type
_entity.pdbx_description
1 polymer ?
#
loop_
_entity_poly.entity_id
_entity_poly.type
_entity_poly.pdbx_seq_one_letter_code
_entity_poly.pdbx_strand_id
1 'polypeptide(L)'
;MMKDCEQTQGMSVLAHGEMVYAYYLDLHNHVTQGTPLQYEWKMPDWFADKNLWRLRQEEAVIEEYMVNHDCSKPLVRTVDDNGKVHFPDHAKASEAAWLHVGGSEEAAKLMGMDMDIHLLKAEGQEEFAKRPQAATLLIAGLCEIHANASMFGGIDSTSFKIKWKHIDKRGKQIVKLLASD
;
A
#
# COMPACT_ATOMS: atom_id res chain seq x y z
N MET A 1 9.57 11.10 15.38
CA MET A 1 9.53 9.63 15.19
C MET A 1 9.48 9.24 13.72
N MET A 2 8.35 9.34 13.00
CA MET A 2 8.33 9.01 11.55
C MET A 2 9.10 10.03 10.70
N LYS A 3 8.98 11.33 11.01
CA LYS A 3 9.69 12.43 10.32
C LYS A 3 11.22 12.32 10.41
N ASP A 4 11.71 11.67 11.46
CA ASP A 4 13.15 11.60 11.77
C ASP A 4 13.76 10.24 11.41
N CYS A 5 12.94 9.26 11.03
CA CYS A 5 13.39 7.94 10.59
C CYS A 5 13.41 7.91 9.07
N GLU A 6 14.56 7.59 8.48
CA GLU A 6 14.67 7.41 7.05
C GLU A 6 13.97 6.12 6.60
N GLN A 7 13.13 6.24 5.57
CA GLN A 7 12.67 5.13 4.73
C GLN A 7 13.76 4.76 3.71
N THR A 8 14.35 5.79 3.11
CA THR A 8 15.51 5.75 2.22
C THR A 8 16.29 7.05 2.38
N GLN A 9 17.47 7.15 1.79
CA GLN A 9 18.34 8.32 1.91
C GLN A 9 17.58 9.60 1.51
N GLY A 10 17.44 10.55 2.45
CA GLY A 10 16.79 11.83 2.21
C GLY A 10 15.26 11.80 2.19
N MET A 11 14.63 10.67 2.51
CA MET A 11 13.17 10.57 2.66
C MET A 11 12.79 9.93 3.99
N SER A 12 11.99 10.66 4.76
CA SER A 12 11.45 10.15 6.03
C SER A 12 10.34 9.12 5.79
N VAL A 13 10.08 8.29 6.80
CA VAL A 13 8.94 7.35 6.80
C VAL A 13 7.60 8.09 6.64
N LEU A 14 7.45 9.29 7.21
CA LEU A 14 6.24 10.08 7.01
C LEU A 14 6.12 10.56 5.55
N ALA A 15 7.19 11.12 4.99
CA ALA A 15 7.19 11.59 3.61
C ALA A 15 6.90 10.47 2.61
N HIS A 16 7.32 9.25 2.93
CA HIS A 16 6.93 8.06 2.17
C HIS A 16 5.42 7.79 2.23
N GLY A 17 4.81 7.78 3.42
CA GLY A 17 3.37 7.59 3.55
C GLY A 17 2.56 8.67 2.84
N GLU A 18 2.96 9.94 2.97
CA GLU A 18 2.39 11.08 2.22
C GLU A 18 2.47 10.87 0.70
N MET A 19 3.60 10.35 0.21
CA MET A 19 3.78 10.02 -1.20
C MET A 19 2.85 8.88 -1.65
N VAL A 20 2.71 7.81 -0.86
CA VAL A 20 1.78 6.71 -1.19
C VAL A 20 0.35 7.24 -1.31
N TYR A 21 -0.07 8.10 -0.38
CA TYR A 21 -1.39 8.74 -0.43
C TYR A 21 -1.53 9.70 -1.62
N ALA A 22 -0.48 10.43 -2.01
CA ALA A 22 -0.51 11.26 -3.21
C ALA A 22 -0.73 10.43 -4.49
N TYR A 23 -0.09 9.26 -4.60
CA TYR A 23 -0.36 8.31 -5.69
C TYR A 23 -1.80 7.78 -5.66
N TYR A 24 -2.35 7.54 -4.47
CA TYR A 24 -3.77 7.20 -4.33
C TYR A 24 -4.68 8.31 -4.85
N LEU A 25 -4.46 9.56 -4.46
CA LEU A 25 -5.26 10.71 -4.94
C LEU A 25 -5.18 10.88 -6.45
N ASP A 26 -3.99 10.72 -7.04
CA ASP A 26 -3.79 10.77 -8.49
C ASP A 26 -4.64 9.71 -9.20
N LEU A 27 -4.58 8.46 -8.72
CA LEU A 27 -5.34 7.36 -9.28
C LEU A 27 -6.86 7.51 -9.06
N HIS A 28 -7.27 7.91 -7.85
CA HIS A 28 -8.67 8.12 -7.48
C HIS A 28 -9.30 9.24 -8.31
N ASN A 29 -8.62 10.38 -8.44
CA ASN A 29 -9.11 11.50 -9.25
C ASN A 29 -9.15 11.15 -10.74
N HIS A 30 -8.21 10.33 -11.22
CA HIS A 30 -8.26 9.83 -12.59
C HIS A 30 -9.50 8.95 -12.82
N VAL A 31 -9.76 7.99 -11.93
CA VAL A 31 -10.87 7.05 -12.10
C VAL A 31 -12.23 7.72 -11.88
N THR A 32 -12.37 8.59 -10.88
CA THR A 32 -13.67 9.14 -10.48
C THR A 32 -14.03 10.43 -11.20
N GLN A 33 -13.05 11.21 -11.64
CA GLN A 33 -13.26 12.54 -12.24
C GLN A 33 -12.72 12.63 -13.67
N GLY A 34 -12.00 11.62 -14.16
CA GLY A 34 -11.38 11.64 -15.50
C GLY A 34 -10.15 12.55 -15.59
N THR A 35 -9.58 12.95 -14.45
CA THR A 35 -8.40 13.83 -14.39
C THR A 35 -7.19 13.13 -15.03
N PRO A 36 -6.35 13.79 -15.83
CA PRO A 36 -5.11 13.18 -16.32
C PRO A 36 -4.21 12.77 -15.15
N LEU A 37 -3.60 11.58 -15.25
CA LEU A 37 -2.61 11.11 -14.28
C LEU A 37 -1.40 12.03 -14.25
N GLN A 38 -0.93 12.37 -13.06
CA GLN A 38 0.20 13.26 -12.82
C GLN A 38 1.51 12.50 -12.61
N TYR A 39 1.45 11.26 -12.13
CA TYR A 39 2.63 10.42 -11.93
C TYR A 39 2.88 9.44 -13.08
N GLU A 40 4.06 8.83 -13.06
CA GLU A 40 4.37 7.72 -13.97
C GLU A 40 3.70 6.44 -13.47
N TRP A 41 2.87 5.85 -14.34
CA TRP A 41 2.11 4.66 -14.03
C TRP A 41 2.30 3.57 -15.07
N LYS A 42 2.33 2.33 -14.57
CA LYS A 42 2.07 1.14 -15.37
C LYS A 42 0.73 0.56 -14.94
N MET A 43 -0.33 0.88 -15.69
CA MET A 43 -1.68 0.50 -15.29
C MET A 43 -2.00 -0.97 -15.57
N PRO A 44 -2.50 -1.73 -14.58
CA PRO A 44 -3.08 -3.04 -14.84
C PRO A 44 -4.51 -2.90 -15.37
N ASP A 45 -4.98 -3.80 -16.24
CA ASP A 45 -6.30 -3.67 -16.90
C ASP A 45 -7.49 -3.57 -15.94
N TRP A 46 -7.35 -4.04 -14.70
CA TRP A 46 -8.39 -4.03 -13.68
C TRP A 46 -8.44 -2.75 -12.84
N PHE A 47 -7.52 -1.79 -13.02
CA PHE A 47 -7.37 -0.64 -12.13
C PHE A 47 -8.64 0.21 -11.99
N ALA A 48 -9.48 0.26 -13.03
CA ALA A 48 -10.70 1.05 -13.07
C ALA A 48 -11.98 0.23 -12.82
N ASP A 49 -11.86 -1.00 -12.32
CA ASP A 49 -13.02 -1.84 -12.03
C ASP A 49 -13.97 -1.19 -11.02
N LYS A 50 -15.27 -1.16 -11.34
CA LYS A 50 -16.26 -0.44 -10.54
C LYS A 50 -16.42 -1.02 -9.13
N ASN A 51 -16.34 -2.34 -8.98
CA ASN A 51 -16.49 -2.97 -7.67
C ASN A 51 -15.25 -2.74 -6.81
N LEU A 52 -14.06 -2.73 -7.42
CA LEU A 52 -12.83 -2.35 -6.72
C LEU A 52 -12.98 -0.98 -6.05
N TRP A 53 -13.41 0.05 -6.78
CA TRP A 53 -13.58 1.38 -6.20
C TRP A 53 -14.78 1.47 -5.27
N ARG A 54 -15.90 0.82 -5.58
CA ARG A 54 -17.10 0.83 -4.72
C ARG A 54 -16.86 0.18 -3.35
N LEU A 55 -16.02 -0.85 -3.27
CA LEU A 55 -15.76 -1.63 -2.05
C LEU A 55 -14.56 -1.14 -1.24
N ARG A 56 -13.87 -0.08 -1.69
CA ARG A 56 -12.82 0.56 -0.89
C ARG A 56 -13.42 1.18 0.38
N GLN A 57 -12.56 1.36 1.38
CA GLN A 57 -12.91 2.02 2.64
C GLN A 57 -13.15 3.53 2.44
N GLU A 58 -13.75 4.19 3.42
CA GLU A 58 -14.00 5.64 3.36
C GLU A 58 -12.70 6.44 3.24
N GLU A 59 -12.76 7.60 2.57
CA GLU A 59 -11.58 8.41 2.23
C GLU A 59 -10.73 8.79 3.45
N ALA A 60 -11.37 9.16 4.57
CA ALA A 60 -10.67 9.51 5.80
C ALA A 60 -9.88 8.32 6.39
N VAL A 61 -10.43 7.11 6.29
CA VAL A 61 -9.75 5.88 6.75
C VAL A 61 -8.57 5.57 5.83
N ILE A 62 -8.72 5.76 4.52
CA ILE A 62 -7.66 5.53 3.53
C ILE A 62 -6.51 6.51 3.74
N GLU A 63 -6.79 7.79 3.93
CA GLU A 63 -5.77 8.81 4.21
C GLU A 63 -5.00 8.48 5.48
N GLU A 64 -5.71 8.22 6.58
CA GLU A 64 -5.12 7.89 7.87
C GLU A 64 -4.24 6.63 7.77
N TYR A 65 -4.73 5.58 7.11
CA TYR A 65 -3.99 4.36 6.85
C TYR A 65 -2.74 4.62 6.02
N MET A 66 -2.85 5.16 4.80
CA MET A 66 -1.72 5.25 3.87
C MET A 66 -0.62 6.17 4.39
N VAL A 67 -0.98 7.30 5.00
CA VAL A 67 0.01 8.24 5.56
C VAL A 67 0.77 7.61 6.73
N ASN A 68 0.13 6.76 7.53
CA ASN A 68 0.68 6.24 8.78
C ASN A 68 1.00 4.73 8.78
N HIS A 69 0.86 4.03 7.65
CA HIS A 69 0.99 2.55 7.57
C HIS A 69 2.32 2.01 8.13
N ASP A 70 3.38 2.82 8.01
CA ASP A 70 4.73 2.50 8.45
C ASP A 70 5.11 3.14 9.81
N CYS A 71 4.15 3.61 10.60
CA CYS A 71 4.42 4.42 11.80
C CYS A 71 5.31 3.75 12.84
N SER A 72 5.38 2.41 12.85
CA SER A 72 6.24 1.64 13.75
C SER A 72 7.66 1.42 13.26
N LYS A 73 8.00 1.71 12.00
CA LYS A 73 9.37 1.54 11.46
C LYS A 73 10.45 2.12 12.37
N PRO A 74 10.30 3.33 12.96
CA PRO A 74 11.29 3.86 13.92
C PRO A 74 11.48 2.99 15.18
N LEU A 75 10.45 2.24 15.59
CA LEU A 75 10.44 1.41 16.80
C LEU A 75 11.07 0.04 16.56
N VAL A 76 10.87 -0.53 15.38
CA VAL A 76 11.33 -1.88 15.03
C VAL A 76 12.60 -1.88 14.19
N ARG A 77 13.18 -0.71 13.92
CA ARG A 77 14.38 -0.57 13.09
C ARG A 77 15.55 -1.35 13.66
N THR A 78 16.09 -2.28 12.87
CA THR A 78 17.34 -2.98 13.17
C THR A 78 18.35 -2.76 12.06
N VAL A 79 19.63 -2.96 12.36
CA VAL A 79 20.74 -2.90 11.40
C VAL A 79 21.50 -4.23 11.53
N ASP A 80 21.71 -4.91 10.41
CA ASP A 80 22.47 -6.16 10.40
C ASP A 80 23.99 -5.92 10.36
N ASP A 81 24.76 -7.00 10.45
CA ASP A 81 26.23 -6.98 10.48
C ASP A 81 26.87 -6.34 9.22
N ASN A 82 26.11 -6.23 8.11
CA ASN A 82 26.56 -5.60 6.87
C ASN A 82 26.10 -4.13 6.74
N GLY A 83 25.48 -3.57 7.78
CA GLY A 83 24.96 -2.20 7.79
C GLY A 83 23.61 -2.04 7.08
N LYS A 84 22.94 -3.14 6.70
CA LYS A 84 21.63 -3.07 6.05
C LYS A 84 20.53 -2.87 7.08
N VAL A 85 19.63 -1.94 6.79
CA VAL A 85 18.47 -1.61 7.63
C VAL A 85 17.33 -2.60 7.39
N HIS A 86 16.69 -3.04 8.47
CA HIS A 86 15.52 -3.91 8.43
C HIS A 86 14.41 -3.36 9.34
N PHE A 87 13.17 -3.71 9.00
CA PHE A 87 11.97 -3.35 9.76
C PHE A 87 11.11 -4.61 9.99
N PRO A 88 11.58 -5.55 10.82
CA PRO A 88 10.86 -6.79 11.10
C PRO A 88 9.45 -6.50 11.65
N ASP A 89 8.45 -7.13 11.03
CA ASP A 89 7.06 -7.10 11.47
C ASP A 89 6.45 -5.69 11.66
N HIS A 90 6.92 -4.71 10.89
CA HIS A 90 6.47 -3.31 11.01
C HIS A 90 4.96 -3.14 10.78
N ALA A 91 4.33 -3.89 9.88
CA ALA A 91 2.88 -3.78 9.66
C ALA A 91 2.08 -4.06 10.95
N LYS A 92 2.41 -5.17 11.65
CA LYS A 92 1.78 -5.51 12.94
C LYS A 92 2.15 -4.57 14.05
N ALA A 93 3.40 -4.13 14.10
CA ALA A 93 3.82 -3.12 15.06
C ALA A 93 3.12 -1.76 14.80
N SER A 94 2.79 -1.41 13.55
CA SER A 94 2.08 -0.19 13.19
C SER A 94 0.62 -0.24 13.63
N GLU A 95 -0.07 -1.37 13.42
CA GLU A 95 -1.42 -1.61 13.97
C GLU A 95 -1.43 -1.37 15.49
N ALA A 96 -0.52 -2.00 16.22
CA ALA A 96 -0.43 -1.85 17.67
C ALA A 96 -0.06 -0.42 18.10
N ALA A 97 0.91 0.21 17.43
CA ALA A 97 1.33 1.57 17.75
C ALA A 97 0.21 2.58 17.52
N TRP A 98 -0.55 2.43 16.44
CA TRP A 98 -1.65 3.34 16.10
C TRP A 98 -2.81 3.24 17.09
N LEU A 99 -3.20 2.02 17.45
CA LEU A 99 -4.21 1.79 18.50
C LEU A 99 -3.76 2.35 19.85
N HIS A 100 -2.47 2.19 20.19
CA HIS A 100 -1.93 2.67 21.47
C HIS A 100 -2.04 4.20 21.64
N VAL A 101 -1.89 4.95 20.55
CA VAL A 101 -2.02 6.42 20.57
C VAL A 101 -3.47 6.91 20.38
N GLY A 102 -4.44 5.99 20.30
CA GLY A 102 -5.86 6.31 20.15
C GLY A 102 -6.29 6.62 18.72
N GLY A 103 -5.58 6.12 17.70
CA GLY A 103 -5.97 6.23 16.31
C GLY A 103 -7.17 5.35 15.92
N SER A 104 -7.67 5.50 14.69
CA SER A 104 -8.82 4.73 14.19
C SER A 104 -8.53 3.23 14.16
N GLU A 105 -9.46 2.42 14.69
CA GLU A 105 -9.39 0.96 14.62
C GLU A 105 -9.41 0.45 13.17
N GLU A 106 -10.18 1.10 12.30
CA GLU A 106 -10.31 0.72 10.89
C GLU A 106 -9.00 0.96 10.14
N ALA A 107 -8.37 2.12 10.37
CA ALA A 107 -7.07 2.44 9.80
C ALA A 107 -5.98 1.52 10.35
N ALA A 108 -5.92 1.33 11.68
CA ALA A 108 -4.96 0.44 12.33
C ALA A 108 -5.01 -0.99 11.75
N LYS A 109 -6.23 -1.52 11.53
CA LYS A 109 -6.41 -2.83 10.94
C LYS A 109 -5.84 -2.91 9.52
N LEU A 110 -6.03 -1.88 8.69
CA LEU A 110 -5.39 -1.80 7.37
C LEU A 110 -3.86 -1.78 7.48
N MET A 111 -3.29 -0.99 8.40
CA MET A 111 -1.83 -0.98 8.66
C MET A 111 -1.32 -2.39 9.00
N GLY A 112 -2.05 -3.11 9.84
CA GLY A 112 -1.73 -4.48 10.25
C GLY A 112 -1.85 -5.53 9.15
N MET A 113 -2.45 -5.20 8.01
CA MET A 113 -2.62 -6.06 6.84
C MET A 113 -1.90 -5.52 5.60
N ASP A 114 -1.15 -4.43 5.73
CA ASP A 114 -0.53 -3.70 4.61
C ASP A 114 0.33 -4.62 3.73
N MET A 115 1.10 -5.49 4.37
CA MET A 115 1.97 -6.46 3.70
C MET A 115 1.23 -7.65 3.07
N ASP A 116 -0.05 -7.87 3.37
CA ASP A 116 -0.76 -9.08 2.96
C ASP A 116 -0.85 -9.19 1.43
N ILE A 117 -1.15 -8.09 0.74
CA ILE A 117 -1.25 -8.10 -0.73
C ILE A 117 0.11 -8.38 -1.38
N HIS A 118 1.21 -7.86 -0.80
CA HIS A 118 2.57 -8.04 -1.28
C HIS A 118 3.10 -9.46 -1.07
N LEU A 119 2.60 -10.16 -0.06
CA LEU A 119 2.99 -11.53 0.28
C LEU A 119 1.98 -12.59 -0.20
N LEU A 120 0.85 -12.17 -0.77
CA LEU A 120 -0.27 -13.04 -1.13
C LEU A 120 0.13 -14.15 -2.13
N LYS A 121 -0.05 -15.40 -1.71
CA LYS A 121 0.11 -16.58 -2.57
C LYS A 121 -1.15 -16.84 -3.39
N ALA A 122 -1.05 -17.71 -4.40
CA ALA A 122 -2.15 -17.93 -5.34
C ALA A 122 -3.37 -18.57 -4.66
N GLU A 123 -3.12 -19.52 -3.76
CA GLU A 123 -4.10 -20.25 -2.97
C GLU A 123 -4.86 -19.37 -1.96
N GLY A 124 -4.31 -18.21 -1.58
CA GLY A 124 -4.93 -17.30 -0.61
C GLY A 124 -5.88 -16.26 -1.21
N GLN A 125 -5.99 -16.17 -2.54
CA GLN A 125 -6.70 -15.07 -3.22
C GLN A 125 -8.20 -15.05 -2.92
N GLU A 126 -8.84 -16.22 -2.79
CA GLU A 126 -10.27 -16.31 -2.47
C GLU A 126 -10.58 -15.80 -1.07
N GLU A 127 -9.82 -16.26 -0.06
CA GLU A 127 -9.99 -15.79 1.32
C GLU A 127 -9.58 -14.32 1.48
N PHE A 128 -8.60 -13.85 0.71
CA PHE A 128 -8.27 -12.43 0.69
C PHE A 128 -9.42 -11.59 0.13
N ALA A 129 -10.03 -12.01 -0.99
CA ALA A 129 -11.10 -11.25 -1.65
C ALA A 129 -12.37 -11.11 -0.81
N LYS A 130 -12.64 -12.04 0.12
CA LYS A 130 -13.78 -11.97 1.05
C LYS A 130 -13.64 -10.89 2.13
N ARG A 131 -12.45 -10.30 2.30
CA ARG A 131 -12.20 -9.32 3.36
C ARG A 131 -12.81 -7.97 2.97
N PRO A 132 -13.46 -7.25 3.90
CA PRO A 132 -13.92 -5.88 3.67
C PRO A 132 -12.78 -4.90 3.27
N GLN A 133 -11.53 -5.27 3.56
CA GLN A 133 -10.34 -4.47 3.28
C GLN A 133 -9.67 -4.81 1.94
N ALA A 134 -10.12 -5.86 1.24
CA ALA A 134 -9.43 -6.40 0.07
C ALA A 134 -9.23 -5.36 -1.03
N ALA A 135 -10.27 -4.58 -1.32
CA ALA A 135 -10.24 -3.52 -2.31
C ALA A 135 -9.20 -2.43 -1.96
N THR A 136 -9.27 -1.91 -0.73
CA THR A 136 -8.33 -0.88 -0.24
C THR A 136 -6.89 -1.39 -0.26
N LEU A 137 -6.62 -2.59 0.25
CA LEU A 137 -5.28 -3.16 0.28
C LEU A 137 -4.73 -3.39 -1.14
N LEU A 138 -5.57 -3.80 -2.10
CA LEU A 138 -5.15 -3.96 -3.49
C LEU A 138 -4.78 -2.61 -4.13
N ILE A 139 -5.60 -1.58 -3.92
CA ILE A 139 -5.31 -0.21 -4.40
C ILE A 139 -4.04 0.32 -3.74
N ALA A 140 -3.90 0.18 -2.42
CA ALA A 140 -2.75 0.63 -1.65
C ALA A 140 -1.46 -0.05 -2.14
N GLY A 141 -1.48 -1.37 -2.30
CA GLY A 141 -0.32 -2.11 -2.83
C GLY A 141 0.08 -1.66 -4.23
N LEU A 142 -0.87 -1.29 -5.10
CA LEU A 142 -0.57 -0.70 -6.41
C LEU A 142 0.07 0.69 -6.28
N CYS A 143 -0.46 1.56 -5.41
CA CYS A 143 0.08 2.90 -5.20
C CYS A 143 1.48 2.85 -4.60
N GLU A 144 1.69 2.01 -3.59
CA GLU A 144 2.95 1.89 -2.88
C GLU A 144 4.09 1.41 -3.78
N ILE A 145 3.85 0.44 -4.68
CA ILE A 145 4.90 -0.01 -5.60
C ILE A 145 5.29 1.09 -6.61
N HIS A 146 4.36 1.96 -7.00
CA HIS A 146 4.64 3.07 -7.91
C HIS A 146 5.33 4.23 -7.19
N ALA A 147 4.88 4.57 -5.98
CA ALA A 147 5.57 5.50 -5.10
C ALA A 147 7.02 5.05 -4.87
N ASN A 148 7.23 3.76 -4.58
CA ASN A 148 8.56 3.17 -4.43
C ASN A 148 9.38 3.23 -5.74
N ALA A 149 8.76 3.05 -6.90
CA ALA A 149 9.46 3.13 -8.18
C ALA A 149 10.15 4.49 -8.38
N SER A 150 9.48 5.59 -7.97
CA SER A 150 10.04 6.94 -8.07
C SER A 150 11.34 7.12 -7.27
N MET A 151 11.55 6.28 -6.25
CA MET A 151 12.74 6.30 -5.39
C MET A 151 13.82 5.29 -5.80
N PHE A 152 13.46 4.22 -6.53
CA PHE A 152 14.33 3.06 -6.73
C PHE A 152 14.53 2.69 -8.21
N GLY A 153 14.90 3.68 -9.03
CA GLY A 153 15.28 3.46 -10.43
C GLY A 153 14.10 3.34 -11.41
N GLY A 154 12.92 3.83 -11.02
CA GLY A 154 11.75 3.95 -11.88
C GLY A 154 11.00 2.65 -12.12
N ILE A 155 9.94 2.74 -12.93
CA ILE A 155 9.08 1.61 -13.31
C ILE A 155 9.82 0.56 -14.17
N ASP A 156 11.01 0.90 -14.66
CA ASP A 156 11.86 -0.02 -15.42
C ASP A 156 12.78 -0.88 -14.57
N SER A 157 12.90 -0.60 -13.27
CA SER A 157 13.72 -1.38 -12.36
C SER A 157 13.23 -2.83 -12.23
N THR A 158 14.17 -3.75 -12.02
CA THR A 158 13.86 -5.18 -11.80
C THR A 158 12.95 -5.36 -10.57
N SER A 159 13.21 -4.61 -9.49
CA SER A 159 12.42 -4.66 -8.26
C SER A 159 10.96 -4.29 -8.52
N PHE A 160 10.72 -3.16 -9.22
CA PHE A 160 9.37 -2.76 -9.58
C PHE A 160 8.70 -3.80 -10.48
N LYS A 161 9.36 -4.27 -11.54
CA LYS A 161 8.77 -5.24 -12.49
C LYS A 161 8.31 -6.53 -11.81
N ILE A 162 9.06 -7.01 -10.81
CA ILE A 162 8.70 -8.19 -10.00
C ILE A 162 7.45 -7.90 -9.16
N LYS A 163 7.46 -6.81 -8.37
CA LYS A 163 6.34 -6.44 -7.49
C LYS A 163 5.08 -6.13 -8.29
N TRP A 164 5.20 -5.39 -9.39
CA TRP A 164 4.10 -5.08 -10.30
C TRP A 164 3.48 -6.33 -10.89
N LYS A 165 4.28 -7.29 -11.35
CA LYS A 165 3.76 -8.56 -11.89
C LYS A 165 3.02 -9.37 -10.83
N HIS A 166 3.47 -9.32 -9.57
CA HIS A 166 2.77 -9.94 -8.45
C HIS A 166 1.40 -9.26 -8.23
N ILE A 167 1.38 -7.94 -8.06
CA ILE A 167 0.15 -7.16 -7.86
C ILE A 167 -0.83 -7.35 -9.02
N ASP A 168 -0.37 -7.25 -10.28
CA ASP A 168 -1.23 -7.43 -11.46
C ASP A 168 -1.85 -8.83 -11.49
N LYS A 169 -1.05 -9.87 -11.25
CA LYS A 169 -1.54 -11.26 -11.25
C LYS A 169 -2.58 -11.50 -10.15
N ARG A 170 -2.36 -10.96 -8.94
CA ARG A 170 -3.32 -11.09 -7.83
C ARG A 170 -4.57 -10.26 -8.06
N GLY A 171 -4.40 -9.01 -8.49
CA GLY A 171 -5.49 -8.10 -8.77
C GLY A 171 -6.49 -8.64 -9.80
N LYS A 172 -6.00 -9.25 -10.89
CA LYS A 172 -6.87 -9.89 -11.90
C LYS A 172 -7.84 -10.91 -11.30
N GLN A 173 -7.37 -11.75 -10.38
CA GLN A 173 -8.20 -12.75 -9.74
C GLN A 173 -9.10 -12.14 -8.65
N ILE A 174 -8.54 -11.26 -7.81
CA ILE A 174 -9.29 -10.61 -6.73
C ILE A 174 -10.46 -9.80 -7.29
N VAL A 175 -10.22 -8.97 -8.30
CA VAL A 175 -11.26 -8.14 -8.93
C VAL A 175 -12.38 -8.99 -9.53
N LYS A 176 -12.04 -10.12 -10.17
CA LYS A 176 -13.05 -11.07 -10.65
C LYS A 176 -13.93 -11.63 -9.52
N LEU A 177 -13.32 -11.92 -8.37
CA LEU A 177 -14.02 -12.43 -7.20
C LEU A 177 -14.90 -11.35 -6.55
N LEU A 178 -14.43 -10.09 -6.47
CA LEU A 178 -15.21 -8.94 -5.97
C LEU A 178 -16.45 -8.64 -6.84
N ALA A 179 -16.45 -9.06 -8.10
CA ALA A 179 -17.57 -8.91 -9.02
C ALA A 179 -18.60 -10.04 -8.94
N SER A 180 -18.33 -11.08 -8.15
CA SER A 180 -19.19 -12.26 -8.05
C SER A 180 -20.14 -12.23 -6.84
N ASP A 181 -20.11 -11.14 -6.06
CA ASP A 181 -21.03 -10.83 -4.94
C ASP A 181 -22.03 -9.73 -5.34
#